data_AF-M0QCH1-F1
#
_entry.id   AF-M0QCH1-F1
#
_cell.length_a   1.000
_cell.length_b   1.000
_cell.length_c   1.000
_cell.angle_alpha   90.00
_cell.angle_beta   90.00
_cell.angle_gamma   90.00
#
_symmetry.space_group_name_H-M   'P 1'
#
loop_
_entity.id
_entity.type
_entity.pdbx_description
1 polymer ?
#
loop_
_entity_poly.entity_id
_entity_poly.type
_entity_poly.pdbx_seq_one_letter_code
_entity_poly.pdbx_strand_id
1 'polypeptide(L)'
;MGKLVFAVRSETGVPALDADRLRSELVSAGATRLQLNVSDDAVVGALRIDEMVPPVVAVISVWTDPVVGEPSGPSVVEAVRRAVADIADVADTADIVGWSVSERVPLDPGLPDGGGRVEALANVAFLRRPPDLGYEEWRRRWLDDHTPVAIATQATFGYVQNIVDDVLTAETPHVDAIVEELFPTAAVHDMHAFYGSGGDHAELEDRMNRMLTSVSRFGADRHLDVVPTSRTDLRLT
;
A
#
# COMPACT_ATOMS: atom_id res chain seq x y z
N MET A 1 1.51 8.49 -16.94
CA MET A 1 2.31 7.49 -16.23
C MET A 1 1.34 6.51 -15.61
N GLY A 2 1.43 5.23 -15.95
CA GLY A 2 0.61 4.19 -15.33
C GLY A 2 1.24 3.75 -14.01
N LYS A 3 0.42 3.34 -13.05
CA LYS A 3 0.88 2.73 -11.80
C LYS A 3 0.24 1.35 -11.65
N LEU A 4 1.07 0.38 -11.30
CA LEU A 4 0.66 -0.97 -10.94
C LEU A 4 1.03 -1.22 -9.48
N VAL A 5 0.13 -1.85 -8.74
CA VAL A 5 0.37 -2.23 -7.33
C VAL A 5 0.18 -3.73 -7.22
N PHE A 6 1.15 -4.41 -6.63
CA PHE A 6 1.12 -5.84 -6.38
C PHE A 6 1.19 -6.10 -4.88
N ALA A 7 0.39 -7.05 -4.39
CA ALA A 7 0.51 -7.57 -3.04
C ALA A 7 1.10 -8.98 -3.09
N VAL A 8 2.18 -9.18 -2.33
CA VAL A 8 2.76 -10.50 -2.06
C VAL A 8 2.12 -11.04 -0.80
N ARG A 9 1.51 -12.21 -0.89
CA ARG A 9 0.76 -12.86 0.18
C ARG A 9 1.47 -14.14 0.60
N SER A 10 1.66 -14.36 1.89
CA SER A 10 2.41 -15.53 2.39
C SER A 10 2.00 -15.89 3.82
N GLU A 11 1.90 -17.18 4.12
CA GLU A 11 1.71 -17.67 5.49
C GLU A 11 3.02 -17.73 6.29
N THR A 12 4.17 -17.76 5.60
CA THR A 12 5.49 -18.02 6.22
C THR A 12 6.32 -16.75 6.44
N GLY A 13 5.73 -15.58 6.17
CA GLY A 13 6.39 -14.28 6.29
C GLY A 13 6.88 -13.73 4.95
N VAL A 14 7.69 -12.67 5.01
CA VAL A 14 8.19 -11.98 3.81
C VAL A 14 9.20 -12.88 3.08
N PRO A 15 8.97 -13.23 1.80
CA PRO A 15 9.98 -13.92 1.01
C PRO A 15 11.23 -13.05 0.82
N ALA A 16 12.41 -13.66 0.77
CA ALA A 16 13.66 -12.97 0.50
C ALA A 16 13.68 -12.38 -0.93
N LEU A 17 13.17 -11.16 -1.09
CA LEU A 17 13.14 -10.45 -2.37
C LEU A 17 14.55 -10.08 -2.81
N ASP A 18 15.02 -10.67 -3.91
CA ASP A 18 16.24 -10.24 -4.59
C ASP A 18 15.97 -8.88 -5.26
N ALA A 19 16.32 -7.81 -4.55
CA ALA A 19 16.07 -6.43 -4.97
C ALA A 19 16.81 -6.07 -6.26
N ASP A 20 18.02 -6.60 -6.48
CA ASP A 20 18.82 -6.33 -7.67
C ASP A 20 18.21 -7.02 -8.90
N ARG A 21 17.78 -8.27 -8.74
CA ARG A 21 17.06 -8.99 -9.80
C ARG A 21 15.73 -8.33 -10.10
N LEU A 22 14.92 -8.02 -9.09
CA LEU A 22 13.63 -7.33 -9.25
C LEU A 22 13.83 -6.01 -10.01
N ARG A 23 14.84 -5.23 -9.62
CA ARG A 23 15.21 -3.98 -10.31
C ARG A 23 15.54 -4.24 -11.79
N SER A 24 16.41 -5.20 -12.09
CA SER A 24 16.85 -5.51 -13.45
C SER A 24 15.69 -5.95 -14.35
N GLU A 25 14.80 -6.81 -13.84
CA GLU A 25 13.61 -7.29 -14.56
C GLU A 25 12.63 -6.13 -14.82
N LEU A 26 12.40 -5.26 -13.83
CA LEU A 26 11.51 -4.11 -13.96
C LEU A 26 12.03 -3.06 -14.95
N VAL A 27 13.33 -2.75 -14.93
CA VAL A 27 13.95 -1.88 -15.94
C VAL A 27 13.74 -2.45 -17.34
N SER A 28 13.95 -3.77 -17.51
CA SER A 28 13.75 -4.45 -18.79
C SER A 28 12.29 -4.44 -19.26
N ALA A 29 11.34 -4.37 -18.32
CA ALA A 29 9.91 -4.24 -18.58
C ALA A 29 9.44 -2.77 -18.77
N GLY A 30 10.35 -1.79 -18.74
CA GLY A 30 10.04 -0.38 -18.95
C GLY A 30 9.50 0.36 -17.72
N ALA A 31 9.74 -0.17 -16.52
CA ALA A 31 9.44 0.54 -15.28
C ALA A 31 10.40 1.71 -15.06
N THR A 32 9.88 2.82 -14.57
CA THR A 32 10.62 4.06 -14.30
C THR A 32 10.82 4.33 -12.81
N ARG A 33 10.01 3.68 -11.96
CA ARG A 33 10.11 3.76 -10.50
C ARG A 33 9.61 2.47 -9.86
N LEU A 34 10.29 2.06 -8.80
CA LEU A 34 9.93 0.98 -7.91
C LEU A 34 9.81 1.51 -6.49
N GLN A 35 8.70 1.23 -5.83
CA GLN A 35 8.54 1.38 -4.39
C GLN A 35 8.24 0.01 -3.79
N LEU A 36 8.95 -0.33 -2.72
CA LEU A 36 8.78 -1.58 -2.00
C LEU A 36 8.37 -1.28 -0.56
N ASN A 37 7.28 -1.90 -0.14
CA ASN A 37 6.72 -1.85 1.20
C ASN A 37 6.79 -3.27 1.79
N VAL A 38 7.55 -3.48 2.86
CA VAL A 38 7.78 -4.79 3.47
C VAL A 38 7.32 -4.82 4.92
N SER A 39 6.51 -5.81 5.30
CA SER A 39 6.11 -6.06 6.69
C SER A 39 7.23 -6.80 7.46
N ASP A 40 8.32 -6.10 7.77
CA ASP A 40 9.50 -6.64 8.47
C ASP A 40 9.47 -6.42 10.00
N ASP A 41 10.52 -6.88 10.68
CA ASP A 41 10.65 -6.82 12.15
C ASP A 41 10.53 -5.41 12.74
N ALA A 42 10.85 -4.37 11.97
CA ALA A 42 10.85 -3.00 12.44
C ALA A 42 9.44 -2.42 12.63
N VAL A 43 8.41 -3.09 12.11
CA VAL A 43 7.01 -2.61 12.14
C VAL A 43 6.04 -3.59 12.83
N VAL A 44 6.55 -4.71 13.38
CA VAL A 44 5.74 -5.78 14.00
C VAL A 44 4.80 -5.28 15.11
N GLY A 45 5.13 -4.20 15.81
CA GLY A 45 4.28 -3.67 16.88
C GLY A 45 3.11 -2.81 16.43
N ALA A 46 3.06 -2.42 15.15
CA ALA A 46 2.02 -1.56 14.61
C ALA A 46 0.70 -2.32 14.45
N LEU A 47 -0.40 -1.56 14.41
CA LEU A 47 -1.72 -2.12 14.14
C LEU A 47 -1.74 -2.83 12.78
N ARG A 48 -2.22 -4.08 12.79
CA ARG A 48 -2.40 -4.91 11.61
C ARG A 48 -3.82 -5.45 11.57
N ILE A 49 -4.40 -5.50 10.37
CA ILE A 49 -5.69 -6.14 10.09
C ILE A 49 -5.51 -6.98 8.83
N ASP A 50 -5.84 -8.27 8.90
CA ASP A 50 -5.73 -9.20 7.78
C ASP A 50 -7.13 -9.65 7.34
N GLU A 51 -7.50 -9.35 6.09
CA GLU A 51 -8.72 -9.85 5.44
C GLU A 51 -8.35 -10.85 4.34
N MET A 52 -7.27 -10.60 3.59
CA MET A 52 -6.77 -11.54 2.59
C MET A 52 -6.14 -12.77 3.27
N VAL A 53 -6.37 -13.94 2.65
CA VAL A 53 -5.72 -15.20 3.01
C VAL A 53 -5.03 -15.77 1.78
N PRO A 54 -3.71 -16.06 1.83
CA PRO A 54 -2.76 -15.70 2.90
C PRO A 54 -2.62 -14.18 3.13
N PRO A 55 -2.07 -13.74 4.27
CA PRO A 55 -1.96 -12.33 4.60
C PRO A 55 -0.92 -11.63 3.72
N VAL A 56 -1.11 -10.31 3.50
CA VAL A 56 -0.18 -9.49 2.71
C VAL A 56 1.10 -9.23 3.52
N VAL A 57 2.26 -9.62 2.97
CA VAL A 57 3.57 -9.48 3.63
C VAL A 57 4.45 -8.43 2.94
N ALA A 58 4.19 -8.13 1.67
CA ALA A 58 4.84 -7.03 0.97
C ALA A 58 3.92 -6.43 -0.10
N VAL A 59 4.16 -5.15 -0.42
CA VAL A 59 3.48 -4.43 -1.49
C VAL A 59 4.54 -3.83 -2.40
N ILE A 60 4.39 -4.08 -3.71
CA ILE A 60 5.31 -3.62 -4.76
C ILE A 60 4.52 -2.64 -5.62
N SER A 61 4.91 -1.37 -5.62
CA SER A 61 4.35 -0.36 -6.52
C SER A 61 5.34 -0.06 -7.63
N VAL A 62 4.86 -0.09 -8.87
CA VAL A 62 5.67 0.13 -10.08
C VAL A 62 5.02 1.20 -10.94
N TRP A 63 5.80 2.18 -11.36
CA TRP A 63 5.35 3.18 -12.33
C TRP A 63 5.97 2.90 -13.69
N THR A 64 5.17 3.10 -14.73
CA THR A 64 5.57 2.97 -16.12
C THR A 64 5.20 4.21 -16.89
N ASP A 65 6.04 4.59 -17.85
CA ASP A 65 5.62 5.59 -18.83
C ASP A 65 4.55 4.98 -19.75
N PRO A 66 3.58 5.79 -20.22
CA PRO A 66 2.63 5.33 -21.21
C PRO A 66 3.40 4.92 -22.48
N VAL A 67 3.46 3.62 -22.75
CA VAL A 67 4.22 3.10 -23.89
C VAL A 67 3.49 3.47 -25.18
N VAL A 68 4.18 4.14 -26.10
CA VAL A 68 3.74 4.28 -27.50
C VAL A 68 4.19 3.02 -28.24
N GLY A 69 3.33 2.00 -28.29
CA GLY A 69 3.60 0.70 -28.93
C GLY A 69 3.63 -0.49 -27.95
N GLU A 70 3.68 -1.71 -28.47
CA GLU A 70 3.87 -2.90 -27.63
C GLU A 70 5.33 -2.99 -27.17
N PRO A 71 5.60 -3.11 -25.85
CA PRO A 71 6.96 -3.31 -25.35
C PRO A 71 7.56 -4.58 -25.97
N SER A 72 8.81 -4.50 -26.44
CA SER A 72 9.53 -5.68 -26.98
C SER A 72 10.12 -6.59 -25.87
N GLY A 73 9.63 -6.46 -24.63
CA GLY A 73 10.12 -7.14 -23.42
C GLY A 73 8.98 -7.77 -22.60
N PRO A 74 9.29 -8.48 -21.50
CA PRO A 74 8.27 -9.04 -20.63
C PRO A 74 7.38 -7.93 -20.05
N SER A 75 6.12 -8.24 -19.81
CA SER A 75 5.24 -7.30 -19.10
C SER A 75 5.74 -7.07 -17.66
N VAL A 76 5.42 -5.91 -17.07
CA VAL A 76 5.75 -5.65 -15.65
C VAL A 76 5.17 -6.74 -14.74
N VAL A 77 3.98 -7.25 -15.06
CA VAL A 77 3.35 -8.36 -14.31
C VAL A 77 4.23 -9.61 -14.33
N GLU A 78 4.77 -9.99 -15.49
CA GLU A 78 5.68 -11.13 -15.61
C GLU A 78 7.02 -10.88 -14.91
N ALA A 79 7.57 -9.67 -15.00
CA ALA A 79 8.81 -9.29 -14.33
C ALA A 79 8.68 -9.44 -12.79
N VAL A 80 7.59 -8.91 -12.21
CA VAL A 80 7.33 -9.06 -10.77
C VAL A 80 7.08 -10.52 -10.41
N ARG A 81 6.26 -11.24 -11.20
CA ARG A 81 5.99 -12.68 -10.98
C ARG A 81 7.26 -13.50 -10.96
N ARG A 82 8.19 -13.31 -11.90
CA ARG A 82 9.48 -14.01 -11.92
C ARG A 82 10.32 -13.68 -10.69
N ALA A 83 10.46 -12.40 -10.38
CA ALA A 83 11.23 -11.97 -9.22
C ALA A 83 10.71 -12.57 -7.90
N VAL A 84 9.39 -12.79 -7.78
CA VAL A 84 8.77 -13.44 -6.62
C VAL A 84 8.82 -14.97 -6.69
N ALA A 85 8.65 -15.57 -7.88
CA ALA A 85 8.58 -17.03 -8.07
C ALA A 85 9.89 -17.75 -7.72
N ASP A 86 11.04 -17.18 -8.05
CA ASP A 86 12.35 -17.77 -7.71
C ASP A 86 12.60 -17.85 -6.19
N ILE A 87 11.77 -17.19 -5.40
CA ILE A 87 11.82 -17.24 -3.93
C ILE A 87 10.78 -18.23 -3.40
N ALA A 88 9.68 -18.42 -4.15
CA ALA A 88 8.61 -19.37 -3.84
C ALA A 88 9.01 -20.84 -4.11
N ASP A 89 10.10 -21.10 -4.85
CA ASP A 89 10.59 -22.45 -5.16
C ASP A 89 10.97 -23.29 -3.92
N VAL A 90 11.04 -22.67 -2.73
CA VAL A 90 11.29 -23.34 -1.44
C VAL A 90 10.02 -23.55 -0.61
N ALA A 91 8.90 -22.90 -0.96
CA ALA A 91 7.63 -23.07 -0.27
C ALA A 91 6.46 -22.60 -1.16
N ASP A 92 5.62 -23.55 -1.57
CA ASP A 92 4.30 -23.47 -2.25
C ASP A 92 3.27 -22.51 -1.57
N THR A 93 3.69 -21.37 -1.04
CA THR A 93 2.97 -20.58 -0.02
C THR A 93 2.90 -19.08 -0.33
N ALA A 94 3.68 -18.59 -1.30
CA ALA A 94 3.66 -17.18 -1.69
C ALA A 94 2.83 -16.98 -2.97
N ASP A 95 1.77 -16.18 -2.88
CA ASP A 95 0.93 -15.80 -4.03
C ASP A 95 1.05 -14.30 -4.29
N ILE A 96 0.91 -13.92 -5.56
CA ILE A 96 0.97 -12.54 -6.01
C ILE A 96 -0.29 -12.14 -6.77
N VAL A 97 -0.89 -11.07 -6.29
CA VAL A 97 -2.07 -10.44 -6.86
C VAL A 97 -1.77 -8.99 -7.18
N GLY A 98 -2.46 -8.39 -8.14
CA GLY A 98 -2.10 -7.03 -8.56
C GLY A 98 -3.21 -6.26 -9.26
N TRP A 99 -3.09 -4.94 -9.20
CA TRP A 99 -4.08 -3.99 -9.69
C TRP A 99 -3.40 -2.89 -10.52
N SER A 100 -4.07 -2.46 -11.58
CA SER A 100 -3.79 -1.16 -12.19
C SER A 100 -4.54 -0.08 -11.41
N VAL A 101 -3.89 1.07 -11.20
CA VAL A 101 -4.44 2.10 -10.33
C VAL A 101 -4.24 3.52 -10.86
N SER A 102 -5.17 4.38 -10.50
CA SER A 102 -5.10 5.83 -10.66
C SER A 102 -4.68 6.48 -9.34
N GLU A 103 -3.49 7.06 -9.33
CA GLU A 103 -2.87 7.66 -8.14
C GLU A 103 -3.34 9.10 -7.89
N ARG A 104 -3.55 9.43 -6.61
CA ARG A 104 -3.66 10.78 -6.08
C ARG A 104 -2.74 10.91 -4.87
N VAL A 105 -2.13 12.08 -4.69
CA VAL A 105 -1.25 12.37 -3.55
C VAL A 105 -1.78 13.58 -2.78
N PRO A 106 -2.83 13.44 -1.93
CA PRO A 106 -3.35 14.55 -1.14
C PRO A 106 -2.33 15.18 -0.18
N LEU A 107 -1.37 14.40 0.32
CA LEU A 107 -0.29 14.88 1.18
C LEU A 107 1.02 14.27 0.70
N ASP A 108 1.84 15.08 0.03
CA ASP A 108 3.14 14.66 -0.51
C ASP A 108 4.23 14.76 0.57
N PRO A 109 4.84 13.64 0.99
CA PRO A 109 5.89 13.63 1.99
C PRO A 109 7.26 14.12 1.47
N GLY A 110 7.45 14.29 0.15
CA GLY A 110 8.73 14.73 -0.42
C GLY A 110 9.89 13.76 -0.16
N LEU A 111 9.62 12.46 -0.20
CA LEU A 111 10.58 11.42 0.16
C LEU A 111 11.75 11.28 -0.83
N PRO A 112 12.93 10.83 -0.36
CA PRO A 112 14.04 10.46 -1.23
C PRO A 112 13.72 9.21 -2.05
N ASP A 113 14.25 9.14 -3.28
CA ASP A 113 14.01 8.07 -4.26
C ASP A 113 15.31 7.32 -4.67
N GLY A 114 16.27 7.29 -3.74
CA GLY A 114 17.60 6.67 -3.92
C GLY A 114 17.70 5.20 -3.47
N GLY A 115 16.59 4.55 -3.16
CA GLY A 115 16.53 3.15 -2.71
C GLY A 115 16.76 2.95 -1.21
N GLY A 116 17.10 4.01 -0.47
CA GLY A 116 17.26 3.96 0.98
C GLY A 116 15.93 3.73 1.70
N ARG A 117 16.00 3.06 2.85
CA ARG A 117 14.85 2.91 3.74
C ARG A 117 14.40 4.27 4.28
N VAL A 118 13.10 4.53 4.21
CA VAL A 118 12.47 5.71 4.80
C VAL A 118 12.32 5.50 6.31
N GLU A 119 12.67 6.52 7.10
CA GLU A 119 12.47 6.51 8.56
C GLU A 119 11.00 6.81 8.91
N ALA A 120 10.14 5.85 8.64
CA ALA A 120 8.71 5.95 8.88
C ALA A 120 8.07 4.58 9.05
N LEU A 121 6.91 4.55 9.72
CA LEU A 121 5.92 3.50 9.48
C LEU A 121 5.15 3.87 8.21
N ALA A 122 5.22 3.02 7.19
CA ALA A 122 4.37 3.12 6.01
C ALA A 122 3.23 2.11 6.14
N ASN A 123 2.02 2.57 6.40
CA ASN A 123 0.86 1.70 6.55
C ASN A 123 0.12 1.61 5.22
N VAL A 124 -0.10 0.39 4.71
CA VAL A 124 -0.83 0.16 3.45
C VAL A 124 -2.19 -0.44 3.74
N ALA A 125 -3.26 0.24 3.34
CA ALA A 125 -4.63 -0.20 3.55
C ALA A 125 -5.30 -0.62 2.24
N PHE A 126 -5.93 -1.80 2.20
CA PHE A 126 -6.70 -2.29 1.05
C PHE A 126 -8.19 -2.16 1.35
N LEU A 127 -8.84 -1.22 0.66
CA LEU A 127 -10.23 -0.85 0.89
C LEU A 127 -11.17 -1.65 0.00
N ARG A 128 -12.25 -2.15 0.58
CA ARG A 128 -13.37 -2.77 -0.15
C ARG A 128 -14.65 -2.02 0.15
N ARG A 129 -15.32 -1.59 -0.90
CA ARG A 129 -16.59 -0.91 -0.84
C ARG A 129 -17.68 -1.91 -0.40
N PRO A 130 -18.54 -1.54 0.57
CA PRO A 130 -19.70 -2.34 0.90
C PRO A 130 -20.63 -2.53 -0.32
N PRO A 131 -21.22 -3.73 -0.52
CA PRO A 131 -22.07 -4.00 -1.68
C PRO A 131 -23.32 -3.11 -1.73
N ASP A 132 -23.77 -2.61 -0.56
CA ASP A 132 -24.93 -1.75 -0.39
C ASP A 132 -24.65 -0.24 -0.62
N LEU A 133 -23.38 0.17 -0.78
CA LEU A 133 -22.99 1.56 -0.99
C LEU A 133 -22.53 1.77 -2.44
N GLY A 134 -23.26 2.54 -3.25
CA GLY A 134 -22.89 2.78 -4.66
C GLY A 134 -21.47 3.35 -4.85
N TYR A 135 -20.78 2.96 -5.92
CA TYR A 135 -19.37 3.29 -6.17
C TYR A 135 -19.08 4.80 -6.14
N GLU A 136 -19.87 5.62 -6.84
CA GLU A 136 -19.64 7.07 -6.88
C GLU A 136 -19.78 7.72 -5.50
N GLU A 137 -20.78 7.29 -4.73
CA GLU A 137 -21.00 7.79 -3.36
C GLU A 137 -19.91 7.31 -2.40
N TRP A 138 -19.49 6.04 -2.50
CA TRP A 138 -18.36 5.51 -1.74
C TRP A 138 -17.09 6.32 -2.03
N ARG A 139 -16.79 6.55 -3.31
CA ARG A 139 -15.62 7.30 -3.77
C ARG A 139 -15.67 8.74 -3.27
N ARG A 140 -16.81 9.42 -3.34
CA ARG A 140 -17.01 10.76 -2.77
C ARG A 140 -16.76 10.78 -1.27
N ARG A 141 -17.37 9.86 -0.52
CA ARG A 141 -17.19 9.78 0.95
C ARG A 141 -15.75 9.50 1.34
N TRP A 142 -15.03 8.70 0.57
CA TRP A 142 -13.63 8.43 0.83
C TRP A 142 -12.71 9.60 0.42
N LEU A 143 -12.78 10.02 -0.84
CA LEU A 143 -11.86 11.00 -1.40
C LEU A 143 -12.11 12.43 -0.93
N ASP A 144 -13.38 12.81 -0.70
CA ASP A 144 -13.76 14.19 -0.40
C ASP A 144 -14.08 14.36 1.09
N ASP A 145 -14.86 13.44 1.68
CA ASP A 145 -15.26 13.57 3.10
C ASP A 145 -14.18 13.03 4.06
N HIS A 146 -13.63 11.83 3.82
CA HIS A 146 -12.73 11.15 4.77
C HIS A 146 -11.29 11.64 4.70
N THR A 147 -10.76 11.91 3.50
CA THR A 147 -9.37 12.38 3.31
C THR A 147 -8.98 13.56 4.22
N PRO A 148 -9.76 14.66 4.32
CA PRO A 148 -9.42 15.74 5.24
C PRO A 148 -9.53 15.35 6.72
N VAL A 149 -10.40 14.39 7.07
CA VAL A 149 -10.48 13.88 8.45
C VAL A 149 -9.21 13.10 8.79
N ALA A 150 -8.77 12.19 7.91
CA ALA A 150 -7.56 11.40 8.12
C ALA A 150 -6.34 12.27 8.35
N ILE A 151 -6.10 13.23 7.45
CA ILE A 151 -4.98 14.19 7.59
C ILE A 151 -5.08 15.01 8.88
N ALA A 152 -6.28 15.35 9.34
CA ALA A 152 -6.46 16.19 10.54
C ALA A 152 -6.35 15.41 11.85
N THR A 153 -6.73 14.13 11.88
CA THR A 153 -6.82 13.34 13.12
C THR A 153 -5.66 12.39 13.33
N GLN A 154 -4.89 12.07 12.30
CA GLN A 154 -3.67 11.28 12.40
C GLN A 154 -2.42 12.16 12.28
N ALA A 155 -1.30 11.70 12.84
CA ALA A 155 0.02 12.30 12.63
C ALA A 155 0.64 11.87 11.28
N THR A 156 -0.20 11.63 10.27
CA THR A 156 0.28 11.24 8.95
C THR A 156 1.00 12.42 8.30
N PHE A 157 2.21 12.18 7.78
CA PHE A 157 2.98 13.19 7.05
C PHE A 157 3.06 12.88 5.55
N GLY A 158 2.51 11.74 5.11
CA GLY A 158 2.37 11.37 3.71
C GLY A 158 1.10 10.56 3.51
N TYR A 159 0.31 10.88 2.50
CA TYR A 159 -0.97 10.23 2.22
C TYR A 159 -1.14 10.05 0.70
N VAL A 160 -1.09 8.81 0.25
CA VAL A 160 -1.21 8.41 -1.16
C VAL A 160 -2.45 7.55 -1.33
N GLN A 161 -3.28 7.88 -2.31
CA GLN A 161 -4.50 7.16 -2.64
C GLN A 161 -4.38 6.55 -4.03
N ASN A 162 -4.67 5.26 -4.13
CA ASN A 162 -4.68 4.53 -5.38
C ASN A 162 -6.09 4.01 -5.60
N ILE A 163 -6.80 4.56 -6.59
CA ILE A 163 -8.11 4.07 -7.01
C ILE A 163 -7.86 2.87 -7.92
N VAL A 164 -8.43 1.72 -7.62
CA VAL A 164 -8.27 0.53 -8.47
C VAL A 164 -9.09 0.70 -9.74
N ASP A 165 -8.41 0.60 -10.89
CA ASP A 165 -9.02 0.68 -12.21
C ASP A 165 -9.37 -0.71 -12.75
N ASP A 166 -8.45 -1.68 -12.60
CA ASP A 166 -8.65 -3.07 -13.03
C ASP A 166 -7.72 -4.05 -12.28
N VAL A 167 -8.08 -5.33 -12.28
CA VAL A 167 -7.24 -6.44 -11.80
C VAL A 167 -6.25 -6.87 -12.87
N LEU A 168 -5.04 -7.27 -12.46
CA LEU A 168 -3.98 -7.69 -13.40
C LEU A 168 -3.97 -9.20 -13.66
N THR A 169 -4.67 -9.99 -12.84
CA THR A 169 -4.73 -11.46 -12.96
C THR A 169 -6.11 -11.97 -12.57
N ALA A 170 -6.50 -13.15 -13.07
CA ALA A 170 -7.81 -13.73 -12.80
C ALA A 170 -8.02 -14.09 -11.32
N GLU A 171 -6.94 -14.39 -10.60
CA GLU A 171 -6.94 -14.77 -9.18
C GLU A 171 -6.88 -13.57 -8.24
N THR A 172 -6.70 -12.36 -8.77
CA THR A 172 -6.60 -11.14 -7.97
C THR A 172 -7.93 -10.86 -7.28
N PRO A 173 -7.97 -10.74 -5.93
CA PRO A 173 -9.20 -10.45 -5.22
C PRO A 173 -9.68 -9.02 -5.50
N HIS A 174 -10.99 -8.83 -5.36
CA HIS A 174 -11.59 -7.52 -5.47
C HIS A 174 -11.10 -6.58 -4.35
N VAL A 175 -10.59 -5.42 -4.77
CA VAL A 175 -10.20 -4.27 -3.94
C VAL A 175 -10.62 -3.04 -4.74
N ASP A 176 -11.27 -2.06 -4.09
CA ASP A 176 -11.71 -0.84 -4.76
C ASP A 176 -10.65 0.28 -4.67
N ALA A 177 -9.80 0.24 -3.65
CA ALA A 177 -8.70 1.19 -3.47
C ALA A 177 -7.57 0.69 -2.56
N ILE A 178 -6.39 1.27 -2.73
CA ILE A 178 -5.20 1.02 -1.91
C ILE A 178 -4.67 2.36 -1.40
N VAL A 179 -4.54 2.51 -0.10
CA VAL A 179 -4.04 3.73 0.55
C VAL A 179 -2.68 3.46 1.15
N GLU A 180 -1.76 4.40 1.03
CA GLU A 180 -0.53 4.40 1.81
C GLU A 180 -0.50 5.65 2.69
N GLU A 181 -0.19 5.44 3.96
CA GLU A 181 -0.06 6.49 4.97
C GLU A 181 1.32 6.40 5.63
N LEU A 182 2.00 7.53 5.80
CA LEU A 182 3.31 7.58 6.44
C LEU A 182 3.21 8.25 7.81
N PHE A 183 3.69 7.56 8.84
CA PHE A 183 3.69 8.02 10.22
C PHE A 183 5.12 8.07 10.78
N PRO A 184 5.37 8.90 11.80
CA PRO A 184 6.62 8.83 12.56
C PRO A 184 6.87 7.40 13.08
N THR A 185 8.13 6.96 13.12
CA THR A 185 8.50 5.61 13.59
C THR A 185 7.94 5.28 14.98
N ALA A 186 7.82 6.28 15.86
CA ALA A 186 7.22 6.11 17.19
C ALA A 186 5.76 5.57 17.13
N ALA A 187 5.03 5.85 16.06
CA ALA A 187 3.65 5.39 15.85
C ALA A 187 3.52 3.86 15.76
N VAL A 188 4.62 3.13 15.57
CA VAL A 188 4.64 1.66 15.64
C VAL A 188 4.22 1.17 17.03
N HIS A 189 4.49 1.91 18.10
CA HIS A 189 4.24 1.47 19.48
C HIS A 189 3.47 2.48 20.34
N ASP A 190 3.19 3.67 19.80
CA ASP A 190 2.57 4.76 20.56
C ASP A 190 1.37 5.35 19.80
N MET A 191 0.19 5.17 20.39
CA MET A 191 -1.06 5.71 19.85
C MET A 191 -1.12 7.23 19.87
N HIS A 192 -0.45 7.89 20.82
CA HIS A 192 -0.33 9.34 20.82
C HIS A 192 0.54 9.82 19.66
N ALA A 193 1.60 9.08 19.31
CA ALA A 193 2.41 9.35 18.13
C ALA A 193 1.64 9.07 16.83
N PHE A 194 0.80 8.04 16.79
CA PHE A 194 -0.03 7.71 15.62
C PHE A 194 -1.13 8.76 15.35
N TYR A 195 -1.86 9.18 16.39
CA TYR A 195 -2.94 10.16 16.26
C TYR A 195 -2.45 11.62 16.41
N GLY A 196 -1.22 11.85 16.84
CA GLY A 196 -0.66 13.20 17.01
C GLY A 196 -1.33 13.98 18.14
N SER A 197 -1.75 13.31 19.21
CA SER A 197 -2.43 13.93 20.36
C SER A 197 -1.49 14.53 21.40
N GLY A 198 -0.17 14.44 21.20
CA GLY A 198 0.82 15.10 22.06
C GLY A 198 0.83 14.60 23.51
N GLY A 199 0.36 13.38 23.76
CA GLY A 199 0.23 12.80 25.11
C GLY A 199 -1.07 13.14 25.84
N ASP A 200 -1.96 13.94 25.25
CA ASP A 200 -3.27 14.25 25.83
C ASP A 200 -4.27 13.12 25.53
N HIS A 201 -4.88 12.58 26.58
CA HIS A 201 -5.84 11.48 26.48
C HIS A 201 -7.20 11.90 25.90
N ALA A 202 -7.70 13.09 26.24
CA ALA A 202 -8.97 13.57 25.73
C ALA A 202 -8.85 13.92 24.23
N GLU A 203 -7.72 14.49 23.83
CA GLU A 203 -7.42 14.76 22.43
C GLU A 203 -7.26 13.45 21.64
N LEU A 204 -6.60 12.44 22.22
CA LEU A 204 -6.50 11.11 21.62
C LEU A 204 -7.90 10.52 21.36
N GLU A 205 -8.78 10.58 22.36
CA GLU A 205 -10.13 10.06 22.26
C GLU A 205 -10.97 10.79 21.20
N ASP A 206 -10.91 12.14 21.14
CA ASP A 206 -11.61 12.93 20.09
C ASP A 206 -11.15 12.52 18.68
N ARG A 207 -9.83 12.45 18.47
CA ARG A 207 -9.24 12.09 17.16
C ARG A 207 -9.63 10.69 16.72
N MET A 208 -9.56 9.73 17.64
CA MET A 208 -10.00 8.35 17.40
C MET A 208 -11.49 8.29 17.04
N ASN A 209 -12.34 8.98 17.79
CA ASN A 209 -13.78 8.98 17.54
C ASN A 209 -14.13 9.58 16.17
N ARG A 210 -13.51 10.71 15.80
CA ARG A 210 -13.70 11.34 14.49
C ARG A 210 -13.20 10.45 13.35
N MET A 211 -12.06 9.81 13.54
CA MET A 211 -11.50 8.85 12.60
C MET A 211 -12.46 7.67 12.37
N LEU A 212 -12.84 6.95 13.44
CA LEU A 212 -13.73 5.79 13.36
C LEU A 212 -15.10 6.14 12.78
N THR A 213 -15.66 7.28 13.20
CA THR A 213 -16.92 7.80 12.63
C THR A 213 -16.79 8.01 11.12
N SER A 214 -15.68 8.60 10.67
CA SER A 214 -15.43 8.82 9.25
C SER A 214 -15.24 7.52 8.49
N VAL A 215 -14.48 6.56 9.03
CA VAL A 215 -14.22 5.24 8.44
C VAL A 215 -15.52 4.47 8.21
N SER A 216 -16.40 4.45 9.20
CA SER A 216 -17.69 3.75 9.09
C SER A 216 -18.61 4.36 8.02
N ARG A 217 -18.56 5.69 7.79
CA ARG A 217 -19.39 6.35 6.77
C ARG A 217 -19.13 5.85 5.35
N PHE A 218 -17.92 5.44 5.00
CA PHE A 218 -17.60 4.84 3.71
C PHE A 218 -17.37 3.32 3.78
N GLY A 219 -17.54 2.73 4.95
CA GLY A 219 -17.60 1.28 5.14
C GLY A 219 -16.25 0.57 5.19
N ALA A 220 -15.14 1.28 5.37
CA ALA A 220 -13.83 0.67 5.58
C ALA A 220 -13.64 0.13 7.01
N ASP A 221 -14.67 0.17 7.85
CA ASP A 221 -14.76 -0.61 9.09
C ASP A 221 -15.04 -2.10 8.84
N ARG A 222 -15.21 -2.49 7.57
CA ARG A 222 -15.52 -3.84 7.11
C ARG A 222 -14.55 -4.25 6.00
N HIS A 223 -14.14 -5.52 5.98
CA HIS A 223 -13.37 -6.12 4.87
C HIS A 223 -12.12 -5.33 4.47
N LEU A 224 -11.33 -4.92 5.46
CA LEU A 224 -10.16 -4.06 5.35
C LEU A 224 -8.90 -4.88 5.62
N ASP A 225 -7.87 -4.70 4.79
CA ASP A 225 -6.50 -5.04 5.20
C ASP A 225 -5.78 -3.77 5.65
N VAL A 226 -4.99 -3.86 6.72
CA VAL A 226 -4.06 -2.82 7.18
C VAL A 226 -2.71 -3.48 7.39
N VAL A 227 -1.75 -3.15 6.54
CA VAL A 227 -0.44 -3.78 6.47
C VAL A 227 0.62 -2.78 6.90
N PRO A 228 1.16 -2.89 8.12
CA PRO A 228 2.27 -2.04 8.52
C PRO A 228 3.52 -2.47 7.77
N THR A 229 4.22 -1.51 7.18
CA THR A 229 5.38 -1.77 6.35
C THR A 229 6.50 -0.75 6.54
N SER A 230 7.67 -1.22 6.20
CA SER A 230 8.87 -0.47 5.95
C SER A 230 8.93 -0.12 4.47
N ARG A 231 9.32 1.11 4.13
CA ARG A 231 9.32 1.57 2.75
C ARG A 231 10.72 1.85 2.21
N THR A 232 10.98 1.43 0.98
CA THR A 232 12.05 1.94 0.11
C THR A 232 11.46 2.45 -1.20
N ASP A 233 12.11 3.42 -1.81
CA ASP A 233 11.67 4.06 -3.06
C ASP A 233 12.88 4.30 -3.96
N LEU A 234 12.80 3.87 -5.22
CA LEU A 234 13.90 3.85 -6.16
C LEU A 234 13.46 4.33 -7.54
N ARG A 235 14.13 5.36 -8.07
CA ARG A 235 14.06 5.64 -9.51
C ARG A 235 14.86 4.62 -10.31
N LEU A 236 14.23 4.11 -11.35
CA LEU A 236 14.80 3.17 -12.29
C LEU A 236 15.28 3.97 -13.50
N THR A 237 16.55 4.37 -13.48
CA THR A 237 17.27 5.00 -14.60
C THR A 237 18.12 3.99 -15.34
#